data_AF-A0A1M5WIQ8-F1
#
_entry.id   AF-A0A1M5WIQ8-F1
#
_cell.length_a   1.000
_cell.length_b   1.000
_cell.length_c   1.000
_cell.angle_alpha   90.00
_cell.angle_beta   90.00
_cell.angle_gamma   90.00
#
_symmetry.space_group_name_H-M   'P 1'
#
loop_
_entity.id
_entity.type
_entity.pdbx_description
1 polymer ?
#
loop_
_entity_poly.entity_id
_entity_poly.type
_entity_poly.pdbx_seq_one_letter_code
_entity_poly.pdbx_strand_id
1 'polypeptide(L)'
;MRIAVRRGYQRTGEDLGAIGLLREVDIAEDYHIELMKQLRALGHEVLDVTPPEAHRSLTDSIDYGVDKANAWGADLYISCQTNNYYHRFNGALGSEVLYYKWSNKGKIYAENIEKHLVKIGFRSRGAKGDAKYLIELAKTEMPAIIIKAFFVEASEDVALWRSVGAKGVAEAIARGLK
;
A
#
# COMPACT_ATOMS: atom_id res chain seq x y z
N MET A 1 6.69 -16.67 -6.13
CA MET A 1 7.13 -15.30 -6.43
C MET A 1 7.80 -14.72 -5.21
N ARG A 2 8.84 -13.92 -5.43
CA ARG A 2 9.49 -13.04 -4.47
C ARG A 2 8.72 -11.72 -4.43
N ILE A 3 8.08 -11.39 -3.31
CA ILE A 3 7.28 -10.17 -3.15
C ILE A 3 7.94 -9.27 -2.11
N ALA A 4 8.36 -8.08 -2.53
CA ALA A 4 8.84 -7.04 -1.63
C ALA A 4 7.63 -6.23 -1.12
N VAL A 5 7.50 -6.09 0.20
CA VAL A 5 6.41 -5.34 0.84
C VAL A 5 7.01 -4.23 1.69
N ARG A 6 6.55 -3.00 1.47
CA ARG A 6 6.93 -1.83 2.25
C ARG A 6 5.74 -1.32 3.04
N ARG A 7 5.93 -1.07 4.33
CA ARG A 7 5.06 -0.15 5.09
C ARG A 7 5.39 1.28 4.67
N GLY A 8 4.41 2.01 4.16
CA GLY A 8 4.58 3.42 3.87
C GLY A 8 4.97 4.21 5.11
N TYR A 9 5.75 5.27 4.90
CA TYR A 9 6.04 6.28 5.92
C TYR A 9 6.94 5.79 7.07
N GLN A 10 7.22 6.71 7.98
CA GLN A 10 8.08 6.63 9.16
C GLN A 10 7.34 7.28 10.34
N ARG A 11 7.73 6.92 11.56
CA ARG A 11 7.21 7.55 12.77
C ARG A 11 7.93 8.84 13.13
N THR A 12 9.14 9.02 12.59
CA THR A 12 10.02 10.17 12.79
C THR A 12 10.59 10.67 11.46
N GLY A 13 11.14 11.89 11.45
CA GLY A 13 11.70 12.49 10.24
C GLY A 13 10.65 13.23 9.41
N GLU A 14 10.81 13.20 8.09
CA GLU A 14 9.96 13.95 7.16
C GLU A 14 8.90 13.07 6.47
N ASP A 15 9.14 11.76 6.37
CA ASP A 15 8.24 10.79 5.75
C ASP A 15 7.12 10.35 6.70
N LEU A 16 6.33 11.26 7.27
CA LEU A 16 5.44 10.93 8.42
C LEU A 16 4.06 10.34 8.05
N GLY A 17 3.65 10.47 6.79
CA GLY A 17 2.32 10.10 6.31
C GLY A 17 1.22 11.05 6.81
N ALA A 18 -0.02 10.71 6.51
CA ALA A 18 -1.18 11.49 6.90
C ALA A 18 -1.65 11.23 8.34
N ILE A 19 -2.25 12.26 8.94
CA ILE A 19 -2.91 12.19 10.25
C ILE A 19 -4.35 12.66 10.07
N GLY A 20 -5.30 11.73 10.20
CA GLY A 20 -6.74 11.99 10.18
C GLY A 20 -7.41 11.53 11.47
N LEU A 21 -8.51 10.77 11.35
CA LEU A 21 -9.08 10.04 12.48
C LEU A 21 -8.19 8.86 12.90
N LEU A 22 -7.33 8.40 12.00
CA LEU A 22 -6.26 7.44 12.21
C LEU A 22 -4.94 8.03 11.71
N ARG A 23 -3.82 7.50 12.21
CA ARG A 23 -2.49 7.82 11.70
C ARG A 23 -2.10 6.80 10.64
N GLU A 24 -1.76 7.28 9.45
CA GLU A 24 -1.47 6.44 8.29
C GLU A 24 -0.37 5.40 8.55
N VAL A 25 0.76 5.80 9.15
CA VAL A 25 1.89 4.88 9.39
C VAL A 25 1.50 3.70 10.28
N ASP A 26 0.60 3.90 11.25
CA ASP A 26 0.16 2.83 12.16
C ASP A 26 -0.79 1.87 11.43
N ILE A 27 -1.70 2.40 10.60
CA ILE A 27 -2.60 1.55 9.80
C ILE A 27 -1.85 0.78 8.73
N ALA A 28 -0.93 1.44 8.02
CA ALA A 28 -0.03 0.78 7.09
C ALA A 28 0.77 -0.31 7.79
N GLU A 29 1.22 -0.09 9.03
CA GLU A 29 1.89 -1.11 9.82
C GLU A 29 0.98 -2.31 10.07
N ASP A 30 -0.23 -2.08 10.55
CA ASP A 30 -1.15 -3.16 10.91
C ASP A 30 -1.42 -4.10 9.73
N TYR A 31 -1.81 -3.58 8.56
CA TYR A 31 -2.16 -4.45 7.43
C TYR A 31 -0.98 -4.94 6.62
N HIS A 32 0.18 -4.28 6.59
CA HIS A 32 1.35 -4.83 5.88
C HIS A 32 1.90 -6.08 6.60
N ILE A 33 1.90 -6.10 7.95
CA ILE A 33 2.32 -7.28 8.73
C ILE A 33 1.44 -8.47 8.37
N GLU A 34 0.13 -8.23 8.35
CA GLU A 34 -0.85 -9.27 8.07
C GLU A 34 -0.82 -9.71 6.60
N LEU A 35 -0.61 -8.77 5.67
CA LEU A 35 -0.39 -9.08 4.26
C LEU A 35 0.84 -9.99 4.09
N MET A 36 1.97 -9.66 4.71
CA MET A 36 3.17 -10.49 4.62
C MET A 36 2.95 -11.90 5.15
N LYS A 37 2.20 -12.07 6.26
CA LYS A 37 1.85 -13.39 6.78
C LYS A 37 1.03 -14.20 5.76
N GLN A 38 0.03 -13.58 5.16
CA GLN A 38 -0.85 -14.26 4.22
C GLN A 38 -0.15 -14.59 2.90
N LEU A 39 0.70 -13.69 2.39
CA LEU A 39 1.51 -13.97 1.21
C LEU A 39 2.46 -15.16 1.45
N ARG A 40 3.10 -15.24 2.63
CA ARG A 40 3.91 -16.41 3.01
C ARG A 40 3.06 -17.69 3.09
N ALA A 41 1.86 -17.61 3.66
CA ALA A 41 0.94 -18.75 3.72
C ALA A 41 0.46 -19.23 2.33
N LEU A 42 0.48 -18.37 1.32
CA LEU A 42 0.22 -18.72 -0.08
C LEU A 42 1.45 -19.28 -0.82
N GLY A 43 2.59 -19.44 -0.14
CA GLY A 43 3.82 -19.99 -0.70
C GLY A 43 4.70 -18.97 -1.42
N HIS A 44 4.46 -17.67 -1.22
CA HIS A 44 5.36 -16.62 -1.71
C HIS A 44 6.56 -16.46 -0.78
N GLU A 45 7.71 -16.13 -1.36
CA GLU A 45 8.83 -15.57 -0.60
C GLU A 45 8.55 -14.09 -0.39
N VAL A 46 8.69 -13.60 0.85
CA VAL A 46 8.27 -12.23 1.19
C VAL A 46 9.35 -11.50 1.98
N LEU A 47 9.83 -10.40 1.42
CA LEU A 47 10.81 -9.51 2.04
C LEU A 47 10.16 -8.21 2.51
N ASP A 48 10.36 -7.88 3.78
CA ASP A 48 10.03 -6.55 4.31
C ASP A 48 11.13 -5.57 3.89
N VAL A 49 10.75 -4.58 3.09
CA VAL A 49 11.65 -3.51 2.62
C VAL A 49 11.37 -2.16 3.27
N THR A 50 10.64 -2.16 4.38
CA THR A 50 10.46 -0.98 5.23
C THR A 50 11.81 -0.53 5.81
N PRO A 51 12.23 0.74 5.65
CA PRO A 51 13.43 1.23 6.29
C PRO A 51 13.27 1.22 7.82
N PRO A 52 14.35 0.92 8.56
CA PRO A 52 14.34 1.10 10.01
C PRO A 52 14.11 2.57 10.33
N GLU A 53 13.33 2.81 11.39
CA GLU A 53 13.00 4.14 11.88
C GLU A 53 14.29 4.94 12.08
N ALA A 54 14.38 6.04 11.36
CA ALA A 54 15.38 7.07 11.54
C ALA A 54 14.74 8.40 11.16
N HIS A 55 15.34 9.52 11.55
CA HIS A 55 14.91 10.85 11.12
C HIS A 55 15.21 11.09 9.63
N ARG A 56 14.62 10.25 8.76
CA ARG A 56 14.87 10.19 7.31
C ARG A 56 14.08 11.26 6.57
N SER A 57 14.62 11.69 5.44
CA SER A 57 13.86 12.44 4.44
C SER A 57 12.88 11.50 3.71
N LEU A 58 11.90 12.07 3.02
CA LEU A 58 10.97 11.33 2.17
C LEU A 58 11.72 10.48 1.12
N THR A 59 12.69 11.09 0.44
CA THR A 59 13.45 10.42 -0.63
C THR A 59 14.29 9.27 -0.09
N ASP A 60 15.00 9.46 1.02
CA ASP A 60 15.83 8.41 1.64
C ASP A 60 14.99 7.19 2.09
N SER A 61 13.82 7.44 2.71
CA SER A 61 12.90 6.37 3.11
C SER A 61 12.38 5.56 1.91
N ILE A 62 12.05 6.24 0.81
CA ILE A 62 11.56 5.59 -0.40
C ILE A 62 12.68 4.82 -1.12
N ASP A 63 13.83 5.47 -1.34
CA ASP A 63 14.95 4.87 -2.07
C ASP A 63 15.49 3.63 -1.34
N TYR A 64 15.52 3.61 0.01
CA TYR A 64 15.85 2.40 0.77
C TYR A 64 14.99 1.18 0.38
N GLY A 65 13.67 1.37 0.28
CA GLY A 65 12.74 0.29 -0.04
C GLY A 65 12.91 -0.21 -1.47
N VAL A 66 13.07 0.73 -2.41
CA VAL A 66 13.32 0.45 -3.83
C VAL A 66 14.63 -0.32 -4.02
N ASP A 67 15.73 0.18 -3.46
CA ASP A 67 17.06 -0.41 -3.62
C ASP A 67 17.11 -1.81 -3.02
N LYS A 68 16.50 -2.01 -1.85
CA LYS A 68 16.43 -3.32 -1.20
C LYS A 68 15.59 -4.32 -1.99
N ALA A 69 14.51 -3.89 -2.63
CA ALA A 69 13.68 -4.74 -3.49
C ALA A 69 14.41 -5.12 -4.79
N ASN A 70 15.08 -4.16 -5.42
CA ASN A 70 15.89 -4.37 -6.63
C ASN A 70 17.05 -5.33 -6.34
N ALA A 71 17.82 -5.09 -5.27
CA ALA A 71 18.95 -5.94 -4.87
C ALA A 71 18.53 -7.39 -4.55
N TRP A 72 17.32 -7.59 -4.02
CA TRP A 72 16.78 -8.92 -3.78
C TRP A 72 16.24 -9.61 -5.04
N GLY A 73 16.02 -8.84 -6.11
CA GLY A 73 15.41 -9.31 -7.36
C GLY A 73 13.95 -9.66 -7.20
N ALA A 74 13.15 -8.83 -6.52
CA ALA A 74 11.73 -9.11 -6.33
C ALA A 74 10.98 -9.27 -7.68
N ASP A 75 9.94 -10.10 -7.71
CA ASP A 75 9.03 -10.25 -8.86
C ASP A 75 7.89 -9.21 -8.83
N LEU A 76 7.60 -8.65 -7.65
CA LEU A 76 6.56 -7.65 -7.39
C LEU A 76 6.94 -6.80 -6.18
N TYR A 77 6.72 -5.49 -6.27
CA TYR A 77 6.82 -4.54 -5.16
C TYR A 77 5.43 -4.01 -4.75
N ILE A 78 5.14 -4.06 -3.45
CA ILE A 78 3.87 -3.57 -2.88
C ILE A 78 4.15 -2.54 -1.80
N SER A 79 3.75 -1.29 -2.05
CA SER A 79 3.74 -0.23 -1.04
C SER A 79 2.38 -0.17 -0.35
N CYS A 80 2.37 -0.37 0.97
CA CYS A 80 1.17 -0.31 1.80
C CYS A 80 0.98 1.11 2.33
N GLN A 81 -0.01 1.84 1.81
CA GLN A 81 -0.38 3.18 2.24
C GLN A 81 -1.90 3.33 2.44
N THR A 82 -2.29 4.43 3.07
CA THR A 82 -3.67 4.92 3.09
C THR A 82 -3.74 6.24 2.30
N ASN A 83 -4.90 6.87 2.26
CA ASN A 83 -5.06 8.13 1.55
C ASN A 83 -5.48 9.25 2.51
N ASN A 84 -5.31 10.47 2.06
CA ASN A 84 -5.81 11.66 2.71
C ASN A 84 -5.95 12.79 1.69
N TYR A 85 -7.03 13.54 1.79
CA TYR A 85 -7.30 14.70 0.94
C TYR A 85 -7.91 15.87 1.71
N TYR A 86 -8.74 15.58 2.72
CA TYR A 86 -9.36 16.60 3.56
C TYR A 86 -8.75 16.60 4.97
N HIS A 87 -8.99 17.67 5.73
CA HIS A 87 -8.73 17.65 7.17
C HIS A 87 -9.65 16.64 7.88
N ARG A 88 -10.95 16.62 7.52
CA ARG A 88 -11.96 15.66 8.00
C ARG A 88 -12.99 15.44 6.91
N PHE A 89 -13.58 14.24 6.85
CA PHE A 89 -14.66 13.94 5.93
C PHE A 89 -15.72 13.06 6.60
N ASN A 90 -16.99 13.49 6.56
CA ASN A 90 -18.09 12.65 7.02
C ASN A 90 -18.67 11.88 5.84
N GLY A 91 -18.45 10.56 5.81
CA GLY A 91 -18.83 9.69 4.70
C GLY A 91 -17.69 8.78 4.25
N ALA A 92 -17.90 8.05 3.16
CA ALA A 92 -16.90 7.18 2.53
C ALA A 92 -16.27 7.81 1.27
N LEU A 93 -14.95 7.69 1.15
CA LEU A 93 -14.15 8.15 0.01
C LEU A 93 -13.57 6.98 -0.78
N GLY A 94 -13.16 5.90 -0.10
CA GLY A 94 -12.86 4.61 -0.70
C GLY A 94 -11.39 4.34 -1.04
N SER A 95 -11.17 3.30 -1.83
CA SER A 95 -9.86 2.72 -2.13
C SER A 95 -9.39 3.01 -3.55
N GLU A 96 -8.09 3.25 -3.73
CA GLU A 96 -7.42 3.27 -5.04
C GLU A 96 -6.13 2.46 -5.01
N VAL A 97 -5.69 1.95 -6.16
CA VAL A 97 -4.38 1.28 -6.29
C VAL A 97 -3.63 1.90 -7.45
N LEU A 98 -2.45 2.43 -7.18
CA LEU A 98 -1.61 3.07 -8.19
C LEU A 98 -0.65 2.03 -8.78
N TYR A 99 -0.39 2.15 -10.08
CA TYR A 99 0.59 1.35 -10.80
C TYR A 99 1.36 2.25 -11.77
N TYR A 100 2.57 1.89 -12.18
CA TYR A 100 3.27 2.69 -13.19
C TYR A 100 2.51 2.65 -14.51
N LYS A 101 2.16 3.82 -15.10
CA LYS A 101 1.23 3.89 -16.26
C LYS A 101 1.54 2.96 -17.44
N TRP A 102 2.81 2.61 -17.64
CA TRP A 102 3.26 1.73 -18.74
C TRP A 102 3.41 0.26 -18.34
N SER A 103 3.10 -0.10 -17.09
CA SER A 103 3.21 -1.48 -16.59
C SER A 103 1.90 -2.24 -16.75
N ASN A 104 1.82 -3.10 -17.77
CA ASN A 104 0.66 -3.99 -17.97
C ASN A 104 0.45 -4.93 -16.79
N LYS A 105 1.52 -5.52 -16.23
CA LYS A 105 1.42 -6.39 -15.05
C LYS A 105 0.97 -5.61 -13.80
N GLY A 106 1.54 -4.42 -13.58
CA GLY A 106 1.13 -3.55 -12.47
C GLY A 106 -0.34 -3.16 -12.55
N LYS A 107 -0.84 -2.87 -13.76
CA LYS A 107 -2.26 -2.60 -14.01
C LYS A 107 -3.15 -3.77 -13.59
N ILE A 108 -2.82 -4.99 -14.00
CA ILE A 108 -3.60 -6.19 -13.67
C ILE A 108 -3.67 -6.40 -12.16
N TYR A 109 -2.52 -6.29 -11.46
CA TYR A 109 -2.51 -6.40 -10.00
C TYR A 109 -3.34 -5.30 -9.34
N ALA A 110 -3.20 -4.05 -9.80
CA ALA A 110 -3.94 -2.93 -9.24
C ALA A 110 -5.45 -3.07 -9.43
N GLU A 111 -5.92 -3.46 -10.61
CA GLU A 111 -7.34 -3.69 -10.91
C GLU A 111 -7.92 -4.83 -10.06
N ASN A 112 -7.18 -5.94 -9.95
CA ASN A 112 -7.63 -7.08 -9.16
C ASN A 112 -7.67 -6.76 -7.66
N ILE A 113 -6.67 -6.09 -7.11
CA ILE A 113 -6.63 -5.72 -5.69
C ILE A 113 -7.73 -4.72 -5.37
N GLU A 114 -7.89 -3.67 -6.17
CA GLU A 114 -8.92 -2.66 -5.94
C GLU A 114 -10.32 -3.29 -5.95
N LYS A 115 -10.59 -4.18 -6.91
CA LYS A 115 -11.85 -4.95 -6.95
C LYS A 115 -12.09 -5.76 -5.67
N HIS A 116 -11.04 -6.30 -5.05
CA HIS A 116 -11.19 -7.06 -3.80
C HIS A 116 -11.38 -6.16 -2.58
N LEU A 117 -10.77 -4.97 -2.55
CA LEU A 117 -11.07 -3.95 -1.53
C LEU A 117 -12.53 -3.48 -1.62
N VAL A 118 -13.04 -3.33 -2.84
CA VAL A 118 -14.46 -2.99 -3.06
C VAL A 118 -15.39 -4.10 -2.59
N LYS A 119 -15.05 -5.37 -2.83
CA LYS A 119 -15.86 -6.52 -2.35
C LYS A 119 -16.03 -6.56 -0.83
N ILE A 120 -15.06 -6.05 -0.07
CA ILE A 120 -15.16 -6.00 1.39
C ILE A 120 -15.81 -4.70 1.90
N GLY A 121 -16.25 -3.81 1.01
CA GLY A 121 -17.13 -2.68 1.32
C GLY A 121 -16.55 -1.29 1.02
N PHE A 122 -15.27 -1.16 0.67
CA PHE A 122 -14.71 0.17 0.35
C PHE A 122 -15.31 0.72 -0.95
N ARG A 123 -15.51 2.03 -1.05
CA ARG A 123 -15.94 2.64 -2.31
C ARG A 123 -14.84 2.52 -3.36
N SER A 124 -15.23 2.26 -4.59
CA SER A 124 -14.29 2.18 -5.69
C SER A 124 -13.79 3.57 -6.09
N ARG A 125 -12.47 3.70 -6.26
CA ARG A 125 -11.83 4.81 -6.98
C ARG A 125 -10.96 4.31 -8.12
N GLY A 126 -10.88 3.00 -8.31
CA GLY A 126 -10.23 2.33 -9.42
C GLY A 126 -8.72 2.19 -9.27
N ALA A 127 -8.17 1.36 -10.15
CA ALA A 127 -6.74 1.33 -10.43
C ALA A 127 -6.34 2.54 -11.26
N LYS A 128 -5.23 3.20 -10.91
CA LYS A 128 -4.78 4.44 -11.57
C LYS A 128 -3.35 4.30 -12.06
N GLY A 129 -3.16 4.50 -13.35
CA GLY A 129 -1.84 4.61 -13.94
C GLY A 129 -1.19 5.90 -13.49
N ASP A 130 -0.09 5.80 -12.75
CA ASP A 130 0.68 6.94 -12.31
C ASP A 130 1.41 7.58 -13.49
N ALA A 131 1.07 8.84 -13.75
CA ALA A 131 1.74 9.69 -14.73
C ALA A 131 2.67 10.73 -14.06
N LYS A 132 2.76 10.72 -12.73
CA LYS A 132 3.57 11.68 -11.95
C LYS A 132 4.99 11.18 -11.66
N TYR A 133 5.32 9.95 -12.06
CA TYR A 133 6.62 9.32 -11.85
C TYR A 133 6.96 9.20 -10.35
N LEU A 134 5.99 8.71 -9.57
CA LEU A 134 6.22 8.36 -8.17
C LEU A 134 7.40 7.38 -8.07
N ILE A 135 8.37 7.71 -7.22
CA ILE A 135 9.68 7.05 -7.18
C ILE A 135 9.55 5.53 -7.00
N GLU A 136 8.69 5.08 -6.08
CA GLU A 136 8.43 3.65 -5.84
C GLU A 136 7.89 2.90 -7.06
N LEU A 137 7.18 3.59 -7.97
CA LEU A 137 6.64 2.99 -9.19
C LEU A 137 7.61 3.09 -10.38
N ALA A 138 8.47 4.13 -10.37
CA ALA A 138 9.33 4.47 -11.50
C ALA A 138 10.74 3.88 -11.40
N LYS A 139 11.27 3.66 -10.19
CA LYS A 139 12.66 3.20 -9.96
C LYS A 139 12.79 1.71 -9.61
N THR A 140 11.69 1.01 -9.38
CA THR A 140 11.73 -0.45 -9.19
C THR A 140 11.96 -1.17 -10.51
N GLU A 141 12.80 -2.20 -10.51
CA GLU A 141 13.08 -3.02 -11.70
C GLU A 141 11.95 -4.01 -12.03
N MET A 142 11.08 -4.30 -11.06
CA MET A 142 9.92 -5.15 -11.17
C MET A 142 8.61 -4.35 -11.21
N PRO A 143 7.47 -4.94 -11.62
CA PRO A 143 6.18 -4.30 -11.45
C PRO A 143 5.95 -3.87 -10.01
N ALA A 144 5.50 -2.63 -9.83
CA ALA A 144 5.21 -2.06 -8.53
C ALA A 144 3.76 -1.55 -8.46
N ILE A 145 3.19 -1.63 -7.27
CA ILE A 145 1.89 -1.05 -6.94
C ILE A 145 1.96 -0.28 -5.61
N ILE A 146 1.21 0.82 -5.52
CA ILE A 146 0.97 1.53 -4.26
C ILE A 146 -0.50 1.36 -3.93
N ILE A 147 -0.78 0.66 -2.83
CA ILE A 147 -2.13 0.45 -2.35
C ILE A 147 -2.49 1.65 -1.47
N LYS A 148 -3.56 2.36 -1.82
CA LYS A 148 -4.18 3.42 -1.01
C LYS A 148 -5.51 2.85 -0.49
N ALA A 149 -5.42 2.09 0.61
CA ALA A 149 -6.50 1.20 1.03
C ALA A 149 -7.82 1.92 1.34
N PHE A 150 -7.75 3.09 1.99
CA PHE A 150 -8.89 3.94 2.32
C PHE A 150 -8.42 5.34 2.80
N PHE A 151 -9.32 6.27 3.06
CA PHE A 151 -8.98 7.62 3.56
C PHE A 151 -9.00 7.71 5.10
N VAL A 152 -7.89 8.06 5.73
CA VAL A 152 -7.77 8.06 7.21
C VAL A 152 -8.59 9.14 7.91
N GLU A 153 -9.07 10.14 7.17
CA GLU A 153 -9.94 11.21 7.66
C GLU A 153 -11.44 10.97 7.42
N ALA A 154 -11.80 9.95 6.64
CA ALA A 154 -13.18 9.66 6.24
C ALA A 154 -13.87 8.73 7.24
N SER A 155 -14.97 9.21 7.85
CA SER A 155 -15.63 8.52 8.97
C SER A 155 -16.12 7.11 8.64
N GLU A 156 -16.71 6.90 7.44
CA GLU A 156 -17.23 5.59 7.04
C GLU A 156 -16.12 4.64 6.58
N ASP A 157 -15.06 5.16 5.94
CA ASP A 157 -13.86 4.38 5.60
C ASP A 157 -13.19 3.84 6.87
N VAL A 158 -13.04 4.69 7.89
CA VAL A 158 -12.47 4.33 9.21
C VAL A 158 -13.37 3.37 9.97
N ALA A 159 -14.69 3.56 9.92
CA ALA A 159 -15.63 2.62 10.52
C ALA A 159 -15.56 1.24 9.86
N LEU A 160 -15.46 1.19 8.53
CA LEU A 160 -15.29 -0.06 7.80
C LEU A 160 -13.95 -0.73 8.13
N TRP A 161 -12.84 0.02 8.15
CA TRP A 161 -11.54 -0.47 8.60
C TRP A 161 -11.61 -1.13 9.99
N ARG A 162 -12.26 -0.48 10.96
CA ARG A 162 -12.44 -1.04 12.32
C ARG A 162 -13.27 -2.33 12.33
N SER A 163 -14.18 -2.49 11.38
CA SER A 163 -15.03 -3.68 11.23
C SER A 163 -14.29 -4.85 10.60
N VAL A 164 -13.60 -4.63 9.46
CA VAL A 164 -12.89 -5.69 8.73
C VAL A 164 -11.49 -5.99 9.29
N GLY A 165 -10.87 -4.99 9.91
CA GLY A 165 -9.54 -5.02 10.47
C GLY A 165 -8.42 -5.20 9.44
N ALA A 166 -7.19 -5.16 9.95
CA ALA A 166 -5.96 -5.41 9.18
C ALA A 166 -5.99 -6.73 8.40
N LYS A 167 -6.56 -7.77 9.02
CA LYS A 167 -6.71 -9.09 8.41
C LYS A 167 -7.64 -9.08 7.20
N GLY A 168 -8.81 -8.46 7.29
CA GLY A 168 -9.74 -8.38 6.17
C GLY A 168 -9.16 -7.61 4.98
N VAL A 169 -8.46 -6.50 5.24
CA VAL A 169 -7.76 -5.73 4.18
C VAL A 169 -6.63 -6.54 3.56
N ALA A 170 -5.77 -7.16 4.37
CA ALA A 170 -4.70 -8.03 3.88
C ALA A 170 -5.22 -9.21 3.06
N GLU A 171 -6.33 -9.84 3.47
CA GLU A 171 -6.98 -10.93 2.72
C GLU A 171 -7.51 -10.47 1.37
N ALA A 172 -8.12 -9.29 1.31
CA ALA A 172 -8.58 -8.71 0.05
C ALA A 172 -7.41 -8.48 -0.91
N ILE A 173 -6.30 -7.91 -0.41
CA ILE A 173 -5.10 -7.66 -1.22
C ILE A 173 -4.48 -8.98 -1.70
N ALA A 174 -4.27 -9.95 -0.80
CA ALA A 174 -3.66 -11.24 -1.14
C ALA A 174 -4.50 -12.03 -2.16
N ARG A 175 -5.84 -11.95 -2.09
CA ARG A 175 -6.74 -12.53 -3.10
C ARG A 175 -6.67 -11.84 -4.46
N GLY A 176 -6.34 -10.55 -4.49
CA GLY A 176 -6.14 -9.79 -5.74
C GLY A 176 -4.84 -10.13 -6.47
N LEU A 177 -3.91 -10.85 -5.84
CA LEU A 177 -2.65 -11.29 -6.46
C LEU A 177 -2.69 -12.70 -7.07
N LYS A 178 -3.78 -13.44 -6.83
CA LYS A 178 -4.06 -14.73 -7.47
C LYS A 178 -4.59 -14.54 -8.88
#